data_AF-A0A815E934-F1
#
_entry.id   AF-A0A815E934-F1
#
_cell.length_a   1.000
_cell.length_b   1.000
_cell.length_c   1.000
_cell.angle_alpha   90.00
_cell.angle_beta   90.00
_cell.angle_gamma   90.00
#
_symmetry.space_group_name_H-M   'P 1'
#
loop_
_entity.id
_entity.type
_entity.pdbx_description
1 polymer ?
#
loop_
_entity_poly.entity_id
_entity_poly.type
_entity_poly.pdbx_seq_one_letter_code
_entity_poly.pdbx_strand_id
1 'polypeptide(L)'
;MLITQKFIIKTLMRFKRLKWCFSLLVLVVALIFVFINTSPSILYPSESTCGCRILNFTYEQIIKKSDFHFHNCRKSFVHHSKFHYEKHLLTVNCPLTHSLSITLSPNYITGRTRGNRTQTSVDQLIKRSPNAVQLHSRQADLNNLLKKIRTKDIIEVLILEDELFTVACDNQEQLFIQTIIKSEVESKLPRKRSNLPPVILLEFDSLSRLHFYRKLPETANFIWNNLSRLADRYTVLDYHRYHTLGRNTDPNIRVIFCASGKYGWGKNRAWLKTWWWRWCRKDYYIFNVFKRNGYVTSLAVNVCQDLILDYVGKSDDFHVDYESVTWACHKEYDLDGQWDDSFGPYGHNPRCIDGKYVHTYLLDYIKNFVEKHDRKPFPYIQFASFTEGHERTMEIVGLMDRELTRLLEYLTSSKLKQPPIIFLFGDHGLHYGPTFDQTIAGKMEARLPAFIPIIPNQYLTSSSKQVLIENQDHFVTHRDFYWTLFNIATNQSDKPLATDDIRRTSLFNRISTKRDCITEGIPKSLCACSDDGIHFNPELLLAKVD
;
A
#
# COMPACT_ATOMS: atom_id res chain seq x y z
N MET A 1 -0.16 -52.65 64.49
CA MET A 1 0.77 -52.96 63.36
C MET A 1 0.23 -52.56 61.97
N LEU A 2 -1.08 -52.63 61.69
CA LEU A 2 -1.64 -52.32 60.36
C LEU A 2 -1.76 -50.82 60.01
N ILE A 3 -1.83 -49.93 61.02
CA ILE A 3 -1.97 -48.47 60.81
C ILE A 3 -0.62 -47.84 60.41
N THR A 4 0.49 -48.35 60.94
CA THR A 4 1.85 -47.88 60.63
C THR A 4 2.31 -48.22 59.21
N GLN A 5 1.91 -49.37 58.65
CA GLN A 5 2.22 -49.72 57.25
C GLN A 5 1.52 -48.82 56.23
N LYS A 6 0.24 -48.48 56.46
CA LYS A 6 -0.50 -47.58 55.55
C LYS A 6 0.08 -46.16 55.52
N PHE A 7 0.61 -45.67 56.64
CA PHE A 7 1.24 -44.35 56.71
C PHE A 7 2.57 -44.33 55.94
N ILE A 8 3.41 -45.36 56.10
CA ILE A 8 4.69 -45.48 55.39
C ILE A 8 4.50 -45.57 53.88
N ILE A 9 3.51 -46.35 53.40
CA ILE A 9 3.21 -46.46 51.96
C ILE A 9 2.72 -45.12 51.39
N LYS A 10 1.87 -44.38 52.12
CA LYS A 10 1.37 -43.06 51.68
C LYS A 10 2.50 -42.03 51.61
N THR A 11 3.43 -42.06 52.55
CA THR A 11 4.62 -41.20 52.58
C THR A 11 5.59 -41.55 51.45
N LEU A 12 5.85 -42.84 51.19
CA LEU A 12 6.68 -43.30 50.07
C LEU A 12 6.09 -42.93 48.70
N MET A 13 4.76 -43.00 48.54
CA MET A 13 4.09 -42.55 47.30
C MET A 13 4.17 -41.03 47.11
N ARG A 14 4.11 -40.24 48.19
CA ARG A 14 4.34 -38.78 48.14
C ARG A 14 5.79 -38.45 47.75
N PHE A 15 6.77 -39.17 48.29
CA PHE A 15 8.18 -39.01 47.91
C PHE A 15 8.45 -39.40 46.45
N LYS A 16 7.82 -40.47 45.95
CA LYS A 16 7.89 -40.82 44.52
C LYS A 16 7.28 -39.73 43.64
N ARG A 17 6.11 -39.19 43.98
CA ARG A 17 5.50 -38.06 43.24
C ARG A 17 6.37 -36.81 43.27
N LEU A 18 7.01 -36.48 44.40
CA LEU A 18 7.94 -35.35 44.48
C LEU A 18 9.16 -35.54 43.58
N LYS A 19 9.74 -36.75 43.52
CA LYS A 19 10.84 -37.08 42.61
C LYS A 19 10.44 -36.95 41.14
N TRP A 20 9.22 -37.35 40.79
CA TRP A 20 8.69 -37.17 39.43
C TRP A 20 8.47 -35.70 39.07
N CYS A 21 7.90 -34.90 39.98
CA CYS A 21 7.76 -33.45 39.76
C CYS A 21 9.11 -32.73 39.64
N PHE A 22 10.09 -33.10 40.46
CA PHE A 22 11.43 -32.54 40.39
C PHE A 22 12.14 -32.93 39.08
N SER A 23 12.00 -34.18 38.65
CA SER A 23 12.56 -34.63 37.36
C SER A 23 11.91 -33.92 36.17
N LEU A 24 10.60 -33.69 36.22
CA LEU A 24 9.87 -32.91 35.20
C LEU A 24 10.32 -31.45 35.18
N LEU A 25 10.52 -30.83 36.35
CA LEU A 25 11.01 -29.46 36.46
C LEU A 25 12.43 -29.33 35.89
N VAL A 26 13.32 -30.27 36.19
CA VAL A 26 14.67 -30.31 35.61
C VAL A 26 14.61 -30.47 34.09
N LEU A 27 13.70 -31.29 33.57
CA LEU A 27 13.51 -31.46 32.13
C LEU A 27 12.98 -30.20 31.45
N VAL A 28 12.04 -29.49 32.07
CA VAL A 28 11.49 -28.22 31.58
C VAL A 28 12.57 -27.12 31.62
N VAL A 29 13.35 -27.03 32.70
CA VAL A 29 14.46 -26.08 32.79
C VAL A 29 15.54 -26.41 31.75
N ALA A 30 15.86 -27.68 31.53
CA ALA A 30 16.81 -28.10 30.49
C ALA A 30 16.27 -27.77 29.08
N LEU A 31 14.98 -27.96 28.81
CA LEU A 31 14.35 -27.59 27.54
C LEU A 31 14.33 -26.08 27.32
N ILE A 32 14.07 -25.28 28.36
CA ILE A 32 14.16 -23.81 28.30
C ILE A 32 15.61 -23.39 28.06
N PHE A 33 16.57 -24.03 28.72
CA PHE A 33 17.99 -23.72 28.55
C PHE A 33 18.49 -24.09 27.14
N VAL A 34 18.04 -25.22 26.59
CA VAL A 34 18.28 -25.59 25.19
C VAL A 34 17.61 -24.56 24.28
N PHE A 35 16.33 -24.21 24.48
CA PHE A 35 15.62 -23.25 23.63
C PHE A 35 16.25 -21.85 23.64
N ILE A 36 16.76 -21.39 24.79
CA ILE A 36 17.48 -20.11 24.91
C ILE A 36 18.86 -20.17 24.22
N ASN A 37 19.57 -21.31 24.32
CA ASN A 37 20.90 -21.47 23.71
C ASN A 37 20.89 -21.99 22.26
N THR A 38 19.76 -22.49 21.76
CA THR A 38 19.55 -22.87 20.35
C THR A 38 18.68 -21.88 19.59
N SER A 39 18.13 -20.87 20.27
CA SER A 39 17.60 -19.70 19.61
C SER A 39 18.78 -18.98 18.94
N PRO A 40 18.76 -18.79 17.61
CA PRO A 40 19.73 -17.93 16.98
C PRO A 40 19.61 -16.57 17.68
N SER A 41 20.72 -16.09 18.24
CA SER A 41 20.89 -14.70 18.62
C SER A 41 20.25 -13.83 17.53
N ILE A 42 19.26 -13.02 17.93
CA ILE A 42 18.63 -12.00 17.10
C ILE A 42 19.73 -10.98 16.79
N LEU A 43 20.53 -11.32 15.79
CA LEU A 43 21.41 -10.42 15.08
C LEU A 43 20.50 -9.72 14.07
N TYR A 44 20.35 -8.40 14.24
CA TYR A 44 19.92 -7.53 13.17
C TYR A 44 20.69 -7.91 11.90
N PRO A 45 20.03 -8.20 10.76
CA PRO A 45 20.76 -8.45 9.53
C PRO A 45 21.50 -7.18 9.16
N SER A 46 22.82 -7.19 9.38
CA SER A 46 23.74 -6.24 8.79
C SER A 46 23.59 -6.31 7.27
N GLU A 47 23.48 -5.14 6.64
CA GLU A 47 23.40 -4.93 5.21
C GLU A 47 24.31 -5.87 4.41
N SER A 48 23.70 -6.84 3.72
CA SER A 48 24.03 -7.29 2.36
C SER A 48 23.48 -8.71 2.12
N THR A 49 22.75 -8.84 1.01
CA THR A 49 22.41 -10.11 0.34
C THR A 49 21.22 -10.94 0.86
N CYS A 50 19.98 -10.48 0.62
CA CYS A 50 18.84 -11.38 0.32
C CYS A 50 17.63 -10.66 -0.34
N GLY A 51 17.88 -9.60 -1.13
CA GLY A 51 16.85 -8.96 -1.95
C GLY A 51 16.92 -9.46 -3.40
N CYS A 52 15.75 -9.59 -4.03
CA CYS A 52 15.52 -9.90 -5.44
C CYS A 52 16.74 -10.47 -6.21
N ARG A 53 16.91 -11.80 -6.24
CA ARG A 53 17.78 -12.43 -7.23
C ARG A 53 16.96 -12.73 -8.48
N ILE A 54 17.52 -12.41 -9.65
CA ILE A 54 17.00 -12.77 -10.97
C ILE A 54 16.70 -14.28 -10.96
N LEU A 55 15.42 -14.63 -10.97
CA LEU A 55 15.00 -16.00 -11.19
C LEU A 55 15.00 -16.22 -12.71
N ASN A 56 16.06 -16.82 -13.24
CA ASN A 56 16.06 -17.38 -14.58
C ASN A 56 15.04 -18.53 -14.62
N PHE A 57 13.76 -18.23 -14.78
CA PHE A 57 12.74 -19.23 -15.05
C PHE A 57 12.84 -19.65 -16.51
N THR A 58 13.64 -20.69 -16.78
CA THR A 58 13.38 -21.55 -17.94
C THR A 58 12.11 -22.36 -17.66
N TYR A 59 11.14 -22.25 -18.56
CA TYR A 59 9.77 -22.74 -18.45
C TYR A 59 9.63 -24.27 -18.53
N GLU A 60 10.41 -25.04 -17.78
CA GLU A 60 10.15 -26.48 -17.64
C GLU A 60 10.31 -26.96 -16.19
N GLN A 61 9.18 -27.47 -15.67
CA GLN A 61 9.04 -28.41 -14.55
C GLN A 61 8.99 -27.86 -13.13
N ILE A 62 7.76 -27.59 -12.69
CA ILE A 62 7.34 -27.85 -11.31
C ILE A 62 7.32 -29.38 -11.10
N ILE A 63 7.78 -29.82 -9.92
CA ILE A 63 7.71 -31.17 -9.30
C ILE A 63 9.08 -31.90 -9.17
N LYS A 64 9.82 -31.66 -8.08
CA LYS A 64 10.01 -32.60 -6.96
C LYS A 64 10.89 -32.01 -5.85
N LYS A 65 10.59 -32.45 -4.63
CA LYS A 65 11.17 -32.06 -3.34
C LYS A 65 12.69 -32.22 -3.24
N SER A 66 13.19 -31.41 -2.29
CA SER A 66 14.27 -31.60 -1.31
C SER A 66 15.73 -31.38 -1.74
N ASP A 67 16.37 -30.63 -0.84
CA ASP A 67 17.80 -30.47 -0.57
C ASP A 67 18.59 -29.52 -1.46
N PHE A 68 18.70 -28.24 -1.05
CA PHE A 68 19.80 -27.40 -1.49
C PHE A 68 20.46 -26.62 -0.35
N HIS A 69 21.71 -27.01 -0.11
CA HIS A 69 22.72 -26.34 0.67
C HIS A 69 23.10 -24.98 0.06
N PHE A 70 23.28 -23.99 0.93
CA PHE A 70 23.77 -22.64 0.62
C PHE A 70 25.26 -22.63 0.29
N HIS A 71 25.64 -22.02 -0.84
CA HIS A 71 27.01 -21.55 -1.06
C HIS A 71 27.09 -20.14 -1.65
N ASN A 72 27.64 -19.25 -0.82
CA ASN A 72 28.44 -18.05 -1.07
C ASN A 72 28.07 -17.08 -2.21
N CYS A 73 27.56 -15.91 -1.80
CA CYS A 73 27.81 -14.63 -2.45
C CYS A 73 29.32 -14.34 -2.47
N ARG A 74 29.97 -14.44 -3.64
CA ARG A 74 31.26 -13.78 -3.88
C ARG A 74 31.10 -12.65 -4.88
N LYS A 75 31.66 -11.49 -4.51
CA LYS A 75 31.96 -10.36 -5.39
C LYS A 75 32.92 -10.85 -6.48
N SER A 76 32.43 -11.02 -7.69
CA SER A 76 33.27 -10.99 -8.90
C SER A 76 33.01 -9.67 -9.60
N PHE A 77 34.08 -8.93 -9.88
CA PHE A 77 34.08 -7.81 -10.83
C PHE A 77 33.72 -8.36 -12.22
N VAL A 78 32.44 -8.53 -12.49
CA VAL A 78 31.90 -8.72 -13.83
C VAL A 78 31.35 -7.36 -14.25
N HIS A 79 31.71 -6.90 -15.44
CA HIS A 79 31.11 -5.72 -16.06
C HIS A 79 29.62 -6.00 -16.30
N HIS A 80 28.81 -5.85 -15.26
CA HIS A 80 27.36 -5.93 -15.36
C HIS A 80 26.84 -4.67 -16.04
N SER A 81 25.90 -4.84 -16.98
CA SER A 81 25.07 -3.76 -17.49
C SER A 81 24.42 -3.02 -16.32
N LYS A 82 24.47 -1.69 -16.37
CA LYS A 82 23.84 -0.82 -15.38
C LYS A 82 22.83 0.04 -16.08
N PHE A 83 21.61 0.03 -15.56
CA PHE A 83 20.56 0.93 -15.98
C PHE A 83 20.34 1.96 -14.87
N HIS A 84 20.34 3.24 -15.22
CA HIS A 84 20.07 4.32 -14.28
C HIS A 84 19.01 5.26 -14.85
N TYR A 85 18.01 5.59 -14.05
CA TYR A 85 16.99 6.59 -14.38
C TYR A 85 17.13 7.78 -13.43
N GLU A 86 17.58 8.92 -13.94
CA GLU A 86 17.54 10.20 -13.23
C GLU A 86 16.90 11.28 -14.12
N LYS A 87 15.95 12.04 -13.56
CA LYS A 87 15.48 13.34 -14.11
C LYS A 87 15.19 13.34 -15.63
N HIS A 88 14.46 12.33 -16.11
CA HIS A 88 14.01 12.19 -17.51
C HIS A 88 15.04 11.66 -18.50
N LEU A 89 16.21 11.21 -18.04
CA LEU A 89 17.22 10.55 -18.86
C LEU A 89 17.38 9.11 -18.38
N LEU A 90 17.10 8.17 -19.28
CA LEU A 90 17.51 6.79 -19.10
C LEU A 90 18.93 6.63 -19.63
N THR A 91 19.86 6.29 -18.73
CA THR A 91 21.20 5.89 -19.13
C THR A 91 21.30 4.37 -19.11
N VAL A 92 21.58 3.79 -20.27
CA VAL A 92 21.78 2.35 -20.44
C VAL A 92 23.25 2.12 -20.75
N ASN A 93 23.96 1.42 -19.86
CA ASN A 93 25.31 0.95 -20.17
C ASN A 93 25.22 -0.50 -20.65
N CYS A 94 25.17 -0.68 -21.97
CA CYS A 94 25.16 -1.99 -22.65
C CYS A 94 26.45 -2.13 -23.48
N PRO A 95 27.29 -3.15 -23.25
CA PRO A 95 28.54 -3.31 -24.00
C PRO A 95 28.30 -3.45 -25.51
N LEU A 96 29.22 -2.96 -26.35
CA LEU A 96 29.08 -2.99 -27.81
C LEU A 96 28.96 -4.40 -28.43
N THR A 97 29.35 -5.42 -27.68
CA THR A 97 29.20 -6.83 -28.07
C THR A 97 27.81 -7.40 -27.80
N HIS A 98 26.96 -6.65 -27.06
CA HIS A 98 25.64 -7.06 -26.62
C HIS A 98 24.57 -6.37 -27.48
N SER A 99 23.40 -7.00 -27.58
CA SER A 99 22.23 -6.48 -28.25
C SER A 99 21.41 -5.59 -27.32
N LEU A 100 21.13 -4.36 -27.72
CA LEU A 100 20.22 -3.45 -27.02
C LEU A 100 18.86 -3.45 -27.71
N SER A 101 17.79 -3.69 -26.95
CA SER A 101 16.41 -3.58 -27.44
C SER A 101 15.53 -2.80 -26.47
N ILE A 102 14.56 -2.08 -27.02
CA ILE A 102 13.54 -1.36 -26.26
C ILE A 102 12.16 -1.83 -26.75
N THR A 103 11.33 -2.26 -25.82
CA THR A 103 9.95 -2.73 -26.09
C THR A 103 8.98 -1.74 -25.45
N LEU A 104 8.15 -1.09 -26.26
CA LEU A 104 7.15 -0.14 -25.79
C LEU A 104 5.88 -0.87 -25.39
N SER A 105 5.23 -0.45 -24.29
CA SER A 105 3.96 -1.00 -23.80
C SER A 105 3.90 -2.53 -23.94
N PRO A 106 4.84 -3.26 -23.32
CA PRO A 106 4.92 -4.71 -23.41
C PRO A 106 3.55 -5.33 -23.13
N ASN A 107 3.16 -6.30 -23.96
CA ASN A 107 1.83 -6.92 -24.00
C ASN A 107 1.49 -7.72 -22.72
N TYR A 108 1.48 -7.11 -21.53
CA TYR A 108 1.07 -7.73 -20.27
C TYR A 108 -0.45 -7.64 -20.04
N ILE A 109 -1.24 -7.56 -21.12
CA ILE A 109 -2.70 -7.42 -21.02
C ILE A 109 -3.34 -8.81 -20.97
N THR A 110 -3.45 -9.36 -19.77
CA THR A 110 -4.43 -10.41 -19.46
C THR A 110 -5.22 -10.02 -18.21
N GLY A 111 -6.08 -9.01 -18.34
CA GLY A 111 -7.00 -8.65 -17.24
C GLY A 111 -8.05 -9.74 -17.01
N ARG A 112 -8.13 -10.29 -15.79
CA ARG A 112 -9.27 -11.10 -15.33
C ARG A 112 -10.22 -10.25 -14.50
N THR A 113 -11.49 -10.25 -14.85
CA THR A 113 -12.56 -9.78 -13.96
C THR A 113 -13.01 -10.94 -13.06
N ARG A 114 -13.20 -10.67 -11.76
CA ARG A 114 -13.67 -11.70 -10.81
C ARG A 114 -15.16 -11.94 -11.01
N GLY A 115 -15.50 -12.95 -11.79
CA GLY A 115 -16.89 -13.39 -12.01
C GLY A 115 -17.03 -14.09 -13.34
N ASN A 116 -17.59 -15.31 -13.33
CA ASN A 116 -17.79 -16.13 -14.52
C ASN A 116 -18.32 -15.36 -15.73
N ARG A 117 -17.65 -15.57 -16.88
CA ARG A 117 -18.03 -15.20 -18.26
C ARG A 117 -17.97 -13.71 -18.59
N THR A 118 -16.75 -13.22 -18.83
CA THR A 118 -16.36 -12.66 -20.14
C THR A 118 -14.86 -12.38 -20.08
N GLN A 119 -14.08 -13.17 -20.81
CA GLN A 119 -12.72 -12.80 -21.19
C GLN A 119 -12.89 -11.61 -22.15
N THR A 120 -12.74 -10.39 -21.64
CA THR A 120 -12.65 -9.21 -22.51
C THR A 120 -11.39 -9.44 -23.34
N SER A 121 -11.54 -9.70 -24.63
CA SER A 121 -10.38 -9.94 -25.49
C SER A 121 -9.46 -8.72 -25.46
N VAL A 122 -8.17 -8.95 -25.59
CA VAL A 122 -7.13 -7.90 -25.71
C VAL A 122 -7.55 -6.85 -26.75
N ASP A 123 -8.26 -7.25 -27.82
CA ASP A 123 -8.83 -6.36 -28.83
C ASP A 123 -9.86 -5.36 -28.31
N GLN A 124 -10.63 -5.69 -27.27
CA GLN A 124 -11.60 -4.76 -26.67
C GLN A 124 -10.95 -3.73 -25.74
N LEU A 125 -9.83 -4.07 -25.11
CA LEU A 125 -9.01 -3.11 -24.34
C LEU A 125 -8.20 -2.21 -25.28
N ILE A 126 -7.64 -2.78 -26.36
CA ILE A 126 -6.95 -2.06 -27.43
C ILE A 126 -7.89 -1.08 -28.15
N LYS A 127 -9.14 -1.47 -28.47
CA LYS A 127 -10.13 -0.57 -29.10
C LYS A 127 -10.54 0.62 -28.24
N ARG A 128 -10.34 0.56 -26.92
CA ARG A 128 -10.62 1.67 -25.98
C ARG A 128 -9.44 2.63 -25.83
N SER A 129 -8.27 2.30 -26.40
CA SER A 129 -7.06 3.11 -26.33
C SER A 129 -6.68 3.60 -27.74
N PRO A 130 -7.03 4.84 -28.12
CA PRO A 130 -6.67 5.44 -29.42
C PRO A 130 -5.17 5.39 -29.73
N ASN A 131 -4.33 5.24 -28.69
CA ASN A 131 -2.87 5.20 -28.76
C ASN A 131 -2.30 3.89 -29.34
N ALA A 132 -3.10 2.82 -29.43
CA ALA A 132 -2.64 1.50 -29.92
C ALA A 132 -2.25 1.47 -31.41
N VAL A 133 -2.92 2.25 -32.25
CA VAL A 133 -2.59 2.37 -33.69
C VAL A 133 -1.29 3.17 -33.89
N GLN A 134 -1.01 4.12 -32.98
CA GLN A 134 0.21 4.93 -32.99
C GLN A 134 1.45 4.14 -32.52
N LEU A 135 1.25 3.19 -31.60
CA LEU A 135 2.31 2.29 -31.09
C LEU A 135 2.91 1.41 -32.20
N HIS A 136 2.07 0.88 -33.11
CA HIS A 136 2.55 -0.01 -34.17
C HIS A 136 3.44 0.68 -35.21
N SER A 137 3.14 1.93 -35.56
CA SER A 137 3.99 2.73 -36.46
C SER A 137 5.29 3.15 -35.76
N ARG A 138 5.24 3.51 -34.46
CA ARG A 138 6.42 3.87 -33.66
C ARG A 138 7.40 2.70 -33.46
N GLN A 139 6.91 1.47 -33.32
CA GLN A 139 7.75 0.28 -33.22
C GLN A 139 8.61 0.08 -34.49
N ALA A 140 8.10 0.42 -35.68
CA ALA A 140 8.85 0.35 -36.93
C ALA A 140 9.95 1.43 -37.00
N ASP A 141 9.67 2.64 -36.53
CA ASP A 141 10.65 3.73 -36.43
C ASP A 141 11.75 3.42 -35.41
N LEU A 142 11.38 2.83 -34.26
CA LEU A 142 12.32 2.39 -33.23
C LEU A 142 13.22 1.25 -33.72
N ASN A 143 12.68 0.27 -34.46
CA ASN A 143 13.48 -0.78 -35.08
C ASN A 143 14.49 -0.23 -36.11
N ASN A 144 14.14 0.84 -36.83
CA ASN A 144 15.05 1.54 -37.72
C ASN A 144 16.11 2.35 -36.96
N LEU A 145 15.76 2.92 -35.80
CA LEU A 145 16.69 3.60 -34.91
C LEU A 145 17.70 2.61 -34.29
N LEU A 146 17.22 1.49 -33.73
CA LEU A 146 18.04 0.41 -33.16
C LEU A 146 19.02 -0.19 -34.18
N LYS A 147 18.66 -0.24 -35.47
CA LYS A 147 19.58 -0.62 -36.55
C LYS A 147 20.74 0.36 -36.75
N LYS A 148 20.55 1.66 -36.48
CA LYS A 148 21.61 2.69 -36.57
C LYS A 148 22.58 2.65 -35.37
N ILE A 149 22.16 2.14 -34.22
CA ILE A 149 22.96 2.06 -32.98
C ILE A 149 24.16 1.09 -33.09
N ARG A 150 24.20 0.23 -34.12
CA ARG A 150 25.32 -0.72 -34.34
C ARG A 150 26.65 -0.07 -34.74
N THR A 151 26.75 1.25 -34.86
CA THR A 151 27.99 1.92 -35.31
C THR A 151 28.38 3.12 -34.45
N LYS A 152 29.47 2.93 -33.68
CA LYS A 152 30.27 3.92 -32.90
C LYS A 152 29.59 4.58 -31.69
N ASP A 153 30.43 4.94 -30.73
CA ASP A 153 30.12 5.60 -29.45
C ASP A 153 29.16 6.79 -29.63
N ILE A 154 27.87 6.53 -29.52
CA ILE A 154 26.83 7.55 -29.55
C ILE A 154 26.08 7.46 -28.22
N ILE A 155 26.27 8.47 -27.37
CA ILE A 155 25.33 8.78 -26.28
C ILE A 155 24.10 9.36 -26.96
N GLU A 156 23.20 8.50 -27.41
CA GLU A 156 21.93 8.91 -27.99
C GLU A 156 20.92 9.12 -26.86
N VAL A 157 20.47 10.36 -26.68
CA VAL A 157 19.38 10.70 -25.76
C VAL A 157 18.08 10.28 -26.42
N LEU A 158 17.58 9.10 -26.05
CA LEU A 158 16.27 8.62 -26.47
C LEU A 158 15.19 9.29 -25.61
N ILE A 159 14.38 10.14 -26.24
CA ILE A 159 13.17 10.68 -25.60
C ILE A 159 12.07 9.65 -25.79
N LEU A 160 11.78 8.87 -24.75
CA LEU A 160 10.70 7.89 -24.75
C LEU A 160 9.41 8.58 -24.30
N GLU A 161 8.42 8.60 -25.19
CA GLU A 161 7.08 9.17 -24.96
C GLU A 161 6.05 8.12 -24.53
N ASP A 162 6.51 6.97 -24.00
CA ASP A 162 5.65 5.90 -23.51
C ASP A 162 5.63 5.83 -21.97
N GLU A 163 4.46 5.66 -21.38
CA GLU A 163 4.28 5.59 -19.92
C GLU A 163 4.85 4.29 -19.33
N LEU A 164 4.95 3.24 -20.14
CA LEU A 164 5.46 1.91 -19.79
C LEU A 164 6.33 1.39 -20.93
N PHE A 165 7.55 0.99 -20.62
CA PHE A 165 8.45 0.37 -21.59
C PHE A 165 9.48 -0.48 -20.87
N THR A 166 10.09 -1.37 -21.63
CA THR A 166 11.13 -2.25 -21.13
C THR A 166 12.39 -2.09 -21.95
N VAL A 167 13.55 -2.09 -21.29
CA VAL A 167 14.85 -2.04 -21.95
C VAL A 167 15.60 -3.32 -21.64
N ALA A 168 16.10 -3.98 -22.69
CA ALA A 168 16.91 -5.18 -22.56
C ALA A 168 18.30 -5.00 -23.17
N CYS A 169 19.32 -5.47 -22.46
CA CYS A 169 20.69 -5.66 -22.94
C CYS A 169 21.00 -7.16 -22.90
N ASP A 170 21.01 -7.80 -24.08
CA ASP A 170 20.93 -9.24 -24.26
C ASP A 170 19.79 -9.86 -23.43
N ASN A 171 20.12 -10.70 -22.44
CA ASN A 171 19.16 -11.41 -21.60
C ASN A 171 18.80 -10.65 -20.31
N GLN A 172 19.35 -9.45 -20.10
CA GLN A 172 19.01 -8.63 -18.94
C GLN A 172 17.96 -7.60 -19.33
N GLU A 173 16.79 -7.70 -18.73
CA GLU A 173 15.63 -6.87 -19.00
C GLU A 173 15.35 -5.97 -17.78
N GLN A 174 14.86 -4.75 -18.01
CA GLN A 174 14.37 -3.87 -16.96
C GLN A 174 13.18 -3.03 -17.41
N LEU A 175 12.08 -3.17 -16.68
CA LEU A 175 10.86 -2.41 -16.82
C LEU A 175 11.03 -0.98 -16.30
N PHE A 176 10.41 -0.03 -16.99
CA PHE A 176 10.34 1.38 -16.61
C PHE A 176 8.91 1.88 -16.72
N ILE A 177 8.52 2.70 -15.73
CA ILE A 177 7.21 3.34 -15.67
C ILE A 177 7.45 4.83 -15.45
N GLN A 178 6.74 5.66 -16.20
CA GLN A 178 6.82 7.11 -16.06
C GLN A 178 5.48 7.80 -16.28
N THR A 179 5.35 8.98 -15.71
CA THR A 179 4.25 9.92 -15.98
C THR A 179 4.60 10.79 -17.17
N ILE A 180 3.70 10.83 -18.15
CA ILE A 180 3.81 11.69 -19.32
C ILE A 180 2.69 12.72 -19.27
N ILE A 181 3.03 14.00 -19.37
CA ILE A 181 2.03 15.06 -19.35
C ILE A 181 1.10 14.92 -20.55
N LYS A 182 -0.18 14.65 -20.29
CA LYS A 182 -1.22 14.52 -21.31
C LYS A 182 -1.78 15.89 -21.69
N SER A 183 -1.56 16.34 -22.93
CA SER A 183 -2.02 17.65 -23.43
C SER A 183 -3.55 17.83 -23.35
N GLU A 184 -4.29 16.74 -23.55
CA GLU A 184 -5.75 16.68 -23.38
C GLU A 184 -6.23 16.93 -21.95
N VAL A 185 -5.39 16.63 -20.95
CA VAL A 185 -5.65 16.93 -19.54
C VAL A 185 -5.37 18.40 -19.29
N GLU A 186 -4.19 18.89 -19.69
CA GLU A 186 -3.80 20.30 -19.46
C GLU A 186 -4.73 21.29 -20.15
N SER A 187 -5.20 20.99 -21.36
CA SER A 187 -6.09 21.86 -22.13
C SER A 187 -7.47 22.08 -21.49
N LYS A 188 -7.92 21.14 -20.64
CA LYS A 188 -9.20 21.21 -19.92
C LYS A 188 -9.08 21.92 -18.57
N LEU A 189 -7.86 22.13 -18.08
CA LEU A 189 -7.62 22.67 -16.75
C LEU A 189 -7.57 24.20 -16.75
N PRO A 190 -7.96 24.84 -15.62
CA PRO A 190 -7.87 26.28 -15.49
C PRO A 190 -6.43 26.77 -15.70
N ARG A 191 -6.27 27.83 -16.51
CA ARG A 191 -4.95 28.45 -16.73
C ARG A 191 -4.45 29.26 -15.55
N LYS A 192 -5.34 29.66 -14.64
CA LYS A 192 -4.98 30.41 -13.43
C LYS A 192 -4.48 29.45 -12.35
N ARG A 193 -3.38 29.81 -11.70
CA ARG A 193 -2.84 29.04 -10.58
C ARG A 193 -3.87 28.93 -9.47
N SER A 194 -4.14 27.70 -9.05
CA SER A 194 -5.03 27.41 -7.92
C SER A 194 -4.27 27.53 -6.60
N ASN A 195 -4.97 27.92 -5.53
CA ASN A 195 -4.45 27.86 -4.16
C ASN A 195 -4.81 26.54 -3.46
N LEU A 196 -5.48 25.63 -4.17
CA LEU A 196 -5.86 24.33 -3.67
C LEU A 196 -4.62 23.44 -3.43
N PRO A 197 -4.59 22.66 -2.34
CA PRO A 197 -3.46 21.79 -2.04
C PRO A 197 -3.43 20.56 -2.96
N PRO A 198 -2.27 20.14 -3.47
CA PRO A 198 -2.13 18.79 -4.01
C PRO A 198 -2.33 17.75 -2.90
N VAL A 199 -2.78 16.55 -3.27
CA VAL A 199 -3.14 15.48 -2.33
C VAL A 199 -2.53 14.16 -2.78
N ILE A 200 -1.89 13.43 -1.85
CA ILE A 200 -1.39 12.07 -2.08
C ILE A 200 -1.99 11.15 -1.01
N LEU A 201 -2.64 10.09 -1.47
CA LEU A 201 -3.21 9.03 -0.64
C LEU A 201 -2.32 7.80 -0.80
N LEU A 202 -1.56 7.46 0.24
CA LEU A 202 -0.73 6.27 0.31
C LEU A 202 -1.48 5.22 1.13
N GLU A 203 -2.14 4.32 0.42
CA GLU A 203 -2.96 3.25 0.97
C GLU A 203 -2.15 1.95 1.07
N PHE A 204 -2.23 1.28 2.21
CA PHE A 204 -1.55 0.01 2.45
C PHE A 204 -2.59 -1.03 2.86
N ASP A 205 -2.78 -2.03 2.00
CA ASP A 205 -3.71 -3.12 2.29
C ASP A 205 -3.20 -3.89 3.52
N SER A 206 -4.08 -4.04 4.52
CA SER A 206 -3.86 -4.83 5.72
C SER A 206 -2.83 -4.25 6.71
N LEU A 207 -2.53 -2.95 6.66
CA LEU A 207 -1.62 -2.28 7.59
C LEU A 207 -2.33 -1.66 8.82
N SER A 208 -2.15 -2.29 9.98
CA SER A 208 -2.59 -1.73 11.27
C SER A 208 -1.68 -0.60 11.75
N ARG A 209 -2.19 0.27 12.65
CA ARG A 209 -1.36 1.34 13.24
C ARG A 209 -0.13 0.78 13.97
N LEU A 210 -0.30 -0.24 14.80
CA LEU A 210 0.83 -0.83 15.54
C LEU A 210 1.77 -1.61 14.61
N HIS A 211 1.25 -2.21 13.54
CA HIS A 211 2.06 -2.89 12.54
C HIS A 211 2.96 -1.91 11.78
N PHE A 212 2.45 -0.72 11.42
CA PHE A 212 3.25 0.37 10.88
C PHE A 212 4.48 0.66 11.75
N TYR A 213 4.29 0.87 13.07
CA TYR A 213 5.40 1.14 13.98
C TYR A 213 6.40 -0.02 14.11
N ARG A 214 5.92 -1.27 14.04
CA ARG A 214 6.79 -2.45 14.16
C ARG A 214 7.61 -2.72 12.90
N LYS A 215 7.09 -2.40 11.71
CA LYS A 215 7.70 -2.81 10.44
C LYS A 215 8.21 -1.68 9.57
N LEU A 216 7.85 -0.43 9.89
CA LEU A 216 8.36 0.75 9.20
C LEU A 216 9.07 1.71 10.17
N PRO A 217 10.05 1.24 10.97
CA PRO A 217 10.71 2.06 11.99
C PRO A 217 11.50 3.26 11.43
N GLU A 218 12.16 3.14 10.27
CA GLU A 218 12.85 4.28 9.63
C GLU A 218 11.83 5.36 9.23
N THR A 219 10.71 4.94 8.65
CA THR A 219 9.61 5.82 8.24
C THR A 219 8.98 6.49 9.46
N ALA A 220 8.67 5.73 10.51
CA ALA A 220 8.11 6.26 11.75
C ALA A 220 9.07 7.26 12.41
N ASN A 221 10.37 6.94 12.46
CA ASN A 221 11.39 7.84 12.98
C ASN A 221 11.48 9.12 12.15
N PHE A 222 11.44 9.05 10.81
CA PHE A 222 11.41 10.24 9.97
C PHE A 222 10.19 11.12 10.27
N ILE A 223 9.01 10.54 10.36
CA ILE A 223 7.77 11.26 10.64
C ILE A 223 7.84 11.94 12.03
N TRP A 224 8.27 11.23 13.07
CA TRP A 224 8.18 11.77 14.43
C TRP A 224 9.40 12.55 14.90
N ASN A 225 10.58 12.23 14.41
CA ASN A 225 11.80 12.90 14.84
C ASN A 225 12.30 13.95 13.83
N ASN A 226 12.04 13.76 12.53
CA ASN A 226 12.50 14.72 11.52
C ASN A 226 11.40 15.72 11.14
N LEU A 227 10.19 15.25 10.81
CA LEU A 227 9.10 16.18 10.46
C LEU A 227 8.59 16.97 11.66
N SER A 228 8.61 16.42 12.88
CA SER A 228 8.26 17.19 14.08
C SER A 228 9.22 18.36 14.36
N ARG A 229 10.49 18.28 13.91
CA ARG A 229 11.41 19.44 13.94
C ARG A 229 11.02 20.53 12.95
N LEU A 230 10.11 20.23 12.03
CA LEU A 230 9.52 21.15 11.05
C LEU A 230 8.06 21.47 11.40
N ALA A 231 7.70 21.48 12.69
CA ALA A 231 6.33 21.73 13.17
C ALA A 231 5.77 23.12 12.78
N ASP A 232 6.65 24.06 12.41
CA ASP A 232 6.32 25.36 11.82
C ASP A 232 5.84 25.23 10.37
N ARG A 233 6.30 24.21 9.64
CA ARG A 233 5.95 23.94 8.23
C ARG A 233 4.89 22.86 8.05
N TYR A 234 4.86 21.85 8.92
CA TYR A 234 3.94 20.72 8.80
C TYR A 234 3.18 20.47 10.11
N THR A 235 1.95 20.00 9.97
CA THR A 235 1.18 19.36 11.04
C THR A 235 1.14 17.87 10.73
N VAL A 236 1.73 17.08 11.62
CA VAL A 236 1.76 15.62 11.54
C VAL A 236 0.81 15.08 12.58
N LEU A 237 -0.07 14.16 12.18
CA LEU A 237 -1.14 13.63 13.02
C LEU A 237 -1.07 12.10 13.04
N ASP A 238 -1.46 11.50 14.16
CA ASP A 238 -1.60 10.07 14.35
C ASP A 238 -2.95 9.76 15.01
N TYR A 239 -3.88 9.20 14.25
CA TYR A 239 -5.23 8.93 14.75
C TYR A 239 -5.29 7.58 15.45
N HIS A 240 -5.17 7.59 16.77
CA HIS A 240 -5.15 6.42 17.64
C HIS A 240 -6.43 5.56 17.57
N ARG A 241 -7.56 6.19 17.22
CA ARG A 241 -8.88 5.55 17.19
C ARG A 241 -9.51 5.57 15.79
N TYR A 242 -8.67 5.54 14.75
CA TYR A 242 -9.13 5.33 13.39
C TYR A 242 -9.62 3.89 13.20
N HIS A 243 -10.88 3.73 12.80
CA HIS A 243 -11.60 2.47 12.86
C HIS A 243 -12.19 2.06 11.51
N THR A 244 -12.06 0.76 11.20
CA THR A 244 -12.68 0.15 10.01
C THR A 244 -14.22 0.24 10.02
N LEU A 245 -14.84 0.27 8.85
CA LEU A 245 -16.29 0.13 8.70
C LEU A 245 -16.70 -1.32 8.43
N GLY A 246 -15.79 -2.13 7.91
CA GLY A 246 -15.99 -3.53 7.60
C GLY A 246 -14.70 -4.33 7.68
N ARG A 247 -14.81 -5.65 7.47
CA ARG A 247 -13.71 -6.61 7.73
C ARG A 247 -12.54 -6.49 6.75
N ASN A 248 -12.82 -6.17 5.49
CA ASN A 248 -11.88 -6.25 4.37
C ASN A 248 -11.86 -4.94 3.57
N THR A 249 -11.06 -4.89 2.51
CA THR A 249 -10.81 -3.69 1.70
C THR A 249 -12.08 -3.03 1.17
N ASP A 250 -12.99 -3.83 0.61
CA ASP A 250 -14.17 -3.30 -0.09
C ASP A 250 -14.99 -2.27 0.72
N PRO A 251 -15.55 -2.59 1.90
CA PRO A 251 -16.34 -1.62 2.68
C PRO A 251 -15.54 -0.39 3.14
N ASN A 252 -14.21 -0.50 3.27
CA ASN A 252 -13.34 0.55 3.77
C ASN A 252 -12.90 1.49 2.63
N ILE A 253 -12.45 0.97 1.49
CA ILE A 253 -12.04 1.77 0.32
C ILE A 253 -13.24 2.30 -0.46
N ARG A 254 -14.31 1.51 -0.63
CA ARG A 254 -15.52 1.95 -1.35
C ARG A 254 -16.12 3.21 -0.74
N VAL A 255 -16.09 3.36 0.59
CA VAL A 255 -16.62 4.57 1.22
C VAL A 255 -15.74 5.80 0.96
N ILE A 256 -14.42 5.63 0.88
CA ILE A 256 -13.47 6.71 0.50
C ILE A 256 -13.68 7.10 -0.97
N PHE A 257 -14.03 6.14 -1.82
CA PHE A 257 -14.18 6.40 -3.24
C PHE A 257 -15.51 7.06 -3.58
N CYS A 258 -16.58 6.80 -2.82
CA CYS A 258 -17.90 7.27 -3.22
C CYS A 258 -18.93 7.57 -2.12
N ALA A 259 -18.51 7.73 -0.87
CA ALA A 259 -19.40 7.94 0.28
C ALA A 259 -20.51 6.89 0.43
N SER A 260 -20.29 5.65 -0.03
CA SER A 260 -21.32 4.62 0.08
C SER A 260 -21.63 4.34 1.56
N GLY A 261 -22.83 4.73 1.98
CA GLY A 261 -23.21 4.83 3.39
C GLY A 261 -23.99 3.64 3.95
N LYS A 262 -24.07 2.49 3.28
CA LYS A 262 -24.96 1.38 3.70
C LYS A 262 -24.28 0.03 3.98
N TYR A 263 -23.08 0.06 4.57
CA TYR A 263 -22.59 -1.07 5.37
C TYR A 263 -23.08 -1.04 6.83
N GLY A 264 -24.15 -0.28 7.13
CA GLY A 264 -24.85 -0.40 8.40
C GLY A 264 -25.56 -1.73 8.47
N TRP A 265 -25.09 -2.66 9.30
CA TRP A 265 -25.74 -3.95 9.58
C TRP A 265 -26.97 -3.76 10.49
N GLY A 266 -27.81 -2.78 10.14
CA GLY A 266 -29.06 -2.49 10.83
C GLY A 266 -30.12 -3.52 10.49
N LYS A 267 -30.89 -3.93 11.51
CA LYS A 267 -31.89 -5.01 11.49
C LYS A 267 -33.03 -4.89 10.46
N ASN A 268 -33.07 -3.84 9.63
CA ASN A 268 -34.12 -3.66 8.63
C ASN A 268 -33.78 -4.39 7.33
N ARG A 269 -34.11 -5.69 7.29
CA ARG A 269 -33.93 -6.58 6.13
C ARG A 269 -34.72 -6.17 4.87
N ALA A 270 -35.62 -5.20 4.96
CA ALA A 270 -36.51 -4.80 3.86
C ALA A 270 -35.76 -4.20 2.65
N TRP A 271 -34.58 -3.60 2.86
CA TRP A 271 -33.76 -3.01 1.78
C TRP A 271 -32.65 -3.94 1.26
N LEU A 272 -32.49 -5.14 1.83
CA LEU A 272 -31.49 -6.14 1.40
C LEU A 272 -31.88 -6.85 0.09
N LYS A 273 -33.06 -6.59 -0.47
CA LYS A 273 -33.62 -7.35 -1.59
C LYS A 273 -33.45 -6.73 -2.98
N THR A 274 -32.85 -5.55 -3.10
CA THR A 274 -32.80 -4.86 -4.38
C THR A 274 -31.34 -4.62 -4.83
N TRP A 275 -31.01 -5.04 -6.05
CA TRP A 275 -29.68 -5.06 -6.69
C TRP A 275 -28.94 -3.70 -6.81
N TRP A 276 -29.44 -2.66 -6.14
CA TRP A 276 -28.95 -1.27 -6.17
C TRP A 276 -27.87 -1.00 -5.10
N TRP A 277 -27.49 -2.02 -4.31
CA TRP A 277 -26.49 -1.97 -3.23
C TRP A 277 -25.04 -1.80 -3.71
N ARG A 278 -24.80 -1.93 -5.02
CA ARG A 278 -23.45 -1.99 -5.62
C ARG A 278 -23.01 -0.71 -6.32
N TRP A 279 -23.82 0.35 -6.26
CA TRP A 279 -23.65 1.51 -7.15
C TRP A 279 -23.46 2.80 -6.36
N CYS A 280 -22.24 3.30 -6.43
CA CYS A 280 -21.89 4.63 -5.99
C CYS A 280 -22.66 5.69 -6.80
N ARG A 281 -23.12 6.77 -6.15
CA ARG A 281 -23.71 7.91 -6.88
C ARG A 281 -22.60 8.67 -7.60
N LYS A 282 -22.78 8.94 -8.89
CA LYS A 282 -21.77 9.56 -9.77
C LYS A 282 -21.19 10.86 -9.22
N ASP A 283 -22.02 11.68 -8.58
CA ASP A 283 -21.61 12.97 -7.99
C ASP A 283 -20.81 12.85 -6.70
N TYR A 284 -20.74 11.65 -6.13
CA TYR A 284 -19.99 11.36 -4.93
C TYR A 284 -18.68 10.63 -5.22
N TYR A 285 -18.38 10.27 -6.46
CA TYR A 285 -17.05 9.73 -6.78
C TYR A 285 -15.99 10.76 -6.46
N ILE A 286 -15.11 10.43 -5.52
CA ILE A 286 -14.18 11.41 -4.96
C ILE A 286 -13.29 11.98 -6.07
N PHE A 287 -12.76 11.15 -6.96
CA PHE A 287 -11.98 11.61 -8.11
C PHE A 287 -12.78 12.52 -9.05
N ASN A 288 -14.08 12.26 -9.25
CA ASN A 288 -14.92 13.17 -10.03
C ASN A 288 -15.12 14.52 -9.32
N VAL A 289 -15.25 14.51 -7.99
CA VAL A 289 -15.33 15.75 -7.20
C VAL A 289 -14.04 16.55 -7.36
N PHE A 290 -12.88 15.92 -7.20
CA PHE A 290 -11.57 16.56 -7.43
C PHE A 290 -11.44 17.08 -8.87
N LYS A 291 -11.76 16.26 -9.88
CA LYS A 291 -11.69 16.62 -11.30
C LYS A 291 -12.56 17.83 -11.64
N ARG A 292 -13.81 17.87 -11.18
CA ARG A 292 -14.72 19.02 -11.38
C ARG A 292 -14.23 20.29 -10.69
N ASN A 293 -13.41 20.18 -9.65
CA ASN A 293 -12.78 21.31 -8.96
C ASN A 293 -11.36 21.64 -9.49
N GLY A 294 -11.00 21.13 -10.68
CA GLY A 294 -9.79 21.53 -11.39
C GLY A 294 -8.51 20.79 -10.96
N TYR A 295 -8.63 19.61 -10.36
CA TYR A 295 -7.50 18.75 -10.08
C TYR A 295 -7.21 17.80 -11.24
N VAL A 296 -5.92 17.50 -11.43
CA VAL A 296 -5.48 16.29 -12.11
C VAL A 296 -5.72 15.09 -11.21
N THR A 297 -6.22 13.98 -11.76
CA THR A 297 -6.55 12.76 -11.00
C THR A 297 -5.66 11.59 -11.41
N SER A 298 -5.08 10.89 -10.43
CA SER A 298 -4.25 9.71 -10.65
C SER A 298 -4.63 8.55 -9.72
N LEU A 299 -4.70 7.35 -10.30
CA LEU A 299 -4.84 6.07 -9.60
C LEU A 299 -3.62 5.20 -9.97
N ALA A 300 -2.88 4.73 -8.99
CA ALA A 300 -1.72 3.87 -9.18
C ALA A 300 -1.75 2.72 -8.17
N VAL A 301 -1.56 1.48 -8.63
CA VAL A 301 -1.75 0.29 -7.78
C VAL A 301 -0.70 -0.73 -8.16
N ASN A 302 -0.18 -1.46 -7.18
CA ASN A 302 0.81 -2.50 -7.43
C ASN A 302 0.19 -3.91 -7.48
N VAL A 303 -1.00 -4.02 -8.06
CA VAL A 303 -1.70 -5.28 -8.26
C VAL A 303 -2.39 -5.28 -9.62
N CYS A 304 -2.33 -6.39 -10.35
CA CYS A 304 -3.01 -6.53 -11.64
C CYS A 304 -4.52 -6.75 -11.46
N GLN A 305 -5.22 -5.73 -10.94
CA GLN A 305 -6.66 -5.76 -10.70
C GLN A 305 -7.29 -4.42 -11.10
N ASP A 306 -8.52 -4.48 -11.64
CA ASP A 306 -9.34 -3.30 -11.89
C ASP A 306 -10.08 -2.92 -10.60
N LEU A 307 -9.37 -2.17 -9.73
CA LEU A 307 -9.91 -1.73 -8.43
C LEU A 307 -11.18 -0.86 -8.59
N ILE A 308 -11.33 -0.19 -9.73
CA ILE A 308 -12.53 0.61 -10.03
C ILE A 308 -13.72 -0.33 -10.19
N LEU A 309 -13.60 -1.36 -11.01
CA LEU A 309 -14.65 -2.37 -11.16
C LEU A 309 -14.93 -3.10 -9.85
N ASP A 310 -13.90 -3.41 -9.06
CA ASP A 310 -14.05 -4.18 -7.83
C ASP A 310 -14.74 -3.37 -6.70
N TYR A 311 -14.31 -2.13 -6.47
CA TYR A 311 -14.85 -1.31 -5.37
C TYR A 311 -16.01 -0.41 -5.78
N VAL A 312 -16.02 0.08 -7.00
CA VAL A 312 -16.99 1.09 -7.45
C VAL A 312 -18.06 0.48 -8.36
N GLY A 313 -17.78 -0.66 -8.99
CA GLY A 313 -18.67 -1.33 -9.94
C GLY A 313 -18.51 -0.80 -11.36
N LYS A 314 -19.30 -1.32 -12.31
CA LYS A 314 -19.25 -0.93 -13.73
C LYS A 314 -19.81 0.48 -13.97
N SER A 315 -19.11 1.53 -13.56
CA SER A 315 -19.51 2.89 -13.86
C SER A 315 -18.71 3.41 -15.04
N ASP A 316 -19.36 3.62 -16.19
CA ASP A 316 -18.79 4.38 -17.32
C ASP A 316 -18.55 5.88 -16.98
N ASP A 317 -18.53 6.23 -15.70
CA ASP A 317 -18.43 7.59 -15.18
C ASP A 317 -17.30 7.76 -14.17
N PHE A 318 -16.60 6.68 -13.82
CA PHE A 318 -15.38 6.78 -13.03
C PHE A 318 -14.20 6.82 -13.99
N HIS A 319 -13.55 7.97 -14.08
CA HIS A 319 -12.37 8.15 -14.92
C HIS A 319 -11.34 9.04 -14.24
N VAL A 320 -10.15 8.50 -14.05
CA VAL A 320 -8.95 9.27 -13.67
C VAL A 320 -8.20 9.72 -14.93
N ASP A 321 -7.37 10.75 -14.81
CA ASP A 321 -6.53 11.24 -15.91
C ASP A 321 -5.30 10.33 -16.13
N TYR A 322 -4.81 9.74 -15.04
CA TYR A 322 -3.66 8.85 -15.02
C TYR A 322 -4.01 7.55 -14.29
N GLU A 323 -3.90 6.42 -14.97
CA GLU A 323 -4.08 5.10 -14.39
C GLU A 323 -2.80 4.28 -14.58
N SER A 324 -2.24 3.78 -13.48
CA SER A 324 -1.00 3.00 -13.46
C SER A 324 -1.24 1.67 -12.76
N VAL A 325 -1.76 0.71 -13.53
CA VAL A 325 -2.13 -0.65 -13.08
C VAL A 325 -1.41 -1.72 -13.89
N THR A 326 -1.30 -1.52 -15.21
CA THR A 326 -0.90 -2.55 -16.18
C THR A 326 0.51 -3.10 -15.97
N TRP A 327 1.42 -2.29 -15.43
CA TRP A 327 2.78 -2.72 -15.11
C TRP A 327 2.82 -3.82 -14.03
N ALA A 328 1.82 -3.84 -13.12
CA ALA A 328 1.71 -4.86 -12.09
C ALA A 328 1.25 -6.21 -12.64
N CYS A 329 0.87 -6.29 -13.92
CA CYS A 329 0.56 -7.54 -14.62
C CYS A 329 1.81 -8.26 -15.15
N HIS A 330 3.01 -7.82 -14.76
CA HIS A 330 4.26 -8.45 -15.17
C HIS A 330 4.32 -9.92 -14.74
N LYS A 331 4.72 -10.81 -15.64
CA LYS A 331 4.72 -12.28 -15.42
C LYS A 331 5.49 -12.73 -14.17
N GLU A 332 6.59 -12.06 -13.83
CA GLU A 332 7.40 -12.40 -12.64
C GLU A 332 6.68 -12.13 -11.32
N TYR A 333 5.65 -11.29 -11.37
CA TYR A 333 4.90 -10.85 -10.21
C TYR A 333 3.47 -11.38 -10.21
N ASP A 334 2.70 -11.16 -11.29
CA ASP A 334 1.29 -11.54 -11.35
C ASP A 334 1.06 -13.03 -11.62
N LEU A 335 2.01 -13.71 -12.31
CA LEU A 335 1.91 -15.13 -12.66
C LEU A 335 0.58 -15.49 -13.35
N ASP A 336 0.07 -14.63 -14.23
CA ASP A 336 -1.21 -14.80 -14.94
C ASP A 336 -2.41 -15.06 -13.99
N GLY A 337 -2.38 -14.44 -12.81
CA GLY A 337 -3.40 -14.62 -11.77
C GLY A 337 -3.33 -15.96 -11.03
N GLN A 338 -2.26 -16.75 -11.18
CA GLN A 338 -2.05 -18.01 -10.45
C GLN A 338 -1.36 -17.77 -9.11
N TRP A 339 -2.01 -16.99 -8.24
CA TRP A 339 -1.48 -16.61 -6.94
C TRP A 339 -1.65 -17.71 -5.90
N ASP A 340 -0.67 -17.84 -5.00
CA ASP A 340 -0.75 -18.69 -3.82
C ASP A 340 -0.11 -18.00 -2.61
N ASP A 341 0.03 -18.69 -1.48
CA ASP A 341 0.65 -18.11 -0.28
C ASP A 341 2.16 -17.81 -0.49
N SER A 342 2.81 -18.36 -1.51
CA SER A 342 4.23 -18.17 -1.82
C SER A 342 4.51 -17.13 -2.91
N PHE A 343 3.62 -16.99 -3.88
CA PHE A 343 3.85 -16.14 -5.05
C PHE A 343 2.62 -15.27 -5.39
N GLY A 344 2.88 -14.16 -6.08
CA GLY A 344 1.84 -13.19 -6.43
C GLY A 344 1.81 -11.96 -5.53
N PRO A 345 0.83 -11.07 -5.75
CA PRO A 345 0.62 -9.86 -4.97
C PRO A 345 0.23 -10.11 -3.51
N TYR A 346 -0.02 -11.36 -3.11
CA TYR A 346 -0.38 -11.74 -1.74
C TYR A 346 0.56 -12.80 -1.15
N GLY A 347 1.63 -13.15 -1.86
CA GLY A 347 2.60 -14.14 -1.41
C GLY A 347 3.50 -13.60 -0.29
N HIS A 348 3.99 -14.50 0.57
CA HIS A 348 4.90 -14.19 1.69
C HIS A 348 6.37 -14.08 1.29
N ASN A 349 6.70 -14.28 0.01
CA ASN A 349 8.06 -14.10 -0.48
C ASN A 349 8.26 -12.66 -0.95
N PRO A 350 9.51 -12.15 -0.94
CA PRO A 350 9.80 -10.86 -1.55
C PRO A 350 9.39 -10.84 -3.02
N ARG A 351 8.61 -9.82 -3.40
CA ARG A 351 8.00 -9.69 -4.73
C ARG A 351 8.87 -8.78 -5.59
N CYS A 352 9.27 -9.27 -6.75
CA CYS A 352 10.23 -8.60 -7.61
C CYS A 352 9.79 -8.62 -9.08
N ILE A 353 10.14 -7.55 -9.79
CA ILE A 353 10.14 -7.48 -11.24
C ILE A 353 11.54 -7.04 -11.63
N ASP A 354 12.20 -7.77 -12.52
CA ASP A 354 13.55 -7.46 -13.03
C ASP A 354 14.59 -7.22 -11.94
N GLY A 355 14.51 -7.99 -10.85
CA GLY A 355 15.45 -7.86 -9.73
C GLY A 355 15.22 -6.63 -8.83
N LYS A 356 14.12 -5.89 -9.02
CA LYS A 356 13.72 -4.74 -8.21
C LYS A 356 12.42 -5.06 -7.46
N TYR A 357 12.29 -4.60 -6.22
CA TYR A 357 11.06 -4.83 -5.46
C TYR A 357 9.87 -4.13 -6.11
N VAL A 358 8.71 -4.77 -6.05
CA VAL A 358 7.48 -4.27 -6.66
C VAL A 358 7.06 -2.90 -6.11
N HIS A 359 7.12 -2.68 -4.78
CA HIS A 359 6.81 -1.36 -4.19
C HIS A 359 7.67 -0.24 -4.77
N THR A 360 8.94 -0.51 -5.10
CA THR A 360 9.85 0.53 -5.59
C THR A 360 9.36 1.12 -6.91
N TYR A 361 8.73 0.31 -7.79
CA TYR A 361 8.12 0.81 -9.02
C TYR A 361 6.99 1.82 -8.74
N LEU A 362 6.14 1.53 -7.77
CA LEU A 362 5.03 2.41 -7.39
C LEU A 362 5.54 3.67 -6.67
N LEU A 363 6.52 3.55 -5.76
CA LEU A 363 7.16 4.68 -5.09
C LEU A 363 7.84 5.63 -6.09
N ASP A 364 8.56 5.09 -7.07
CA ASP A 364 9.17 5.87 -8.15
C ASP A 364 8.14 6.54 -9.04
N TYR A 365 7.02 5.85 -9.35
CA TYR A 365 5.92 6.41 -10.12
C TYR A 365 5.29 7.60 -9.41
N ILE A 366 5.04 7.50 -8.09
CA ILE A 366 4.52 8.62 -7.27
C ILE A 366 5.47 9.81 -7.35
N LYS A 367 6.77 9.58 -7.11
CA LYS A 367 7.78 10.63 -7.19
C LYS A 367 7.81 11.28 -8.58
N ASN A 368 7.79 10.49 -9.64
CA ASN A 368 7.80 10.99 -11.01
C ASN A 368 6.55 11.82 -11.34
N PHE A 369 5.36 11.35 -10.89
CA PHE A 369 4.10 12.06 -11.05
C PHE A 369 4.16 13.44 -10.40
N VAL A 370 4.66 13.53 -9.16
CA VAL A 370 4.84 14.79 -8.43
C VAL A 370 5.84 15.70 -9.14
N GLU A 371 7.00 15.18 -9.58
CA GLU A 371 8.01 15.97 -10.30
C GLU A 371 7.44 16.64 -11.57
N LYS A 372 6.61 15.91 -12.31
CA LYS A 372 5.98 16.41 -13.55
C LYS A 372 4.91 17.48 -13.28
N HIS A 373 4.22 17.40 -12.15
CA HIS A 373 3.09 18.27 -11.83
C HIS A 373 3.41 19.43 -10.86
N ASP A 374 4.52 19.38 -10.11
CA ASP A 374 4.88 20.38 -9.09
C ASP A 374 4.91 21.83 -9.60
N ARG A 375 5.35 22.04 -10.84
CA ARG A 375 5.44 23.38 -11.45
C ARG A 375 4.20 23.78 -12.26
N LYS A 376 3.20 22.91 -12.36
CA LYS A 376 1.96 23.19 -13.09
C LYS A 376 1.00 24.05 -12.24
N PRO A 377 0.16 24.88 -12.86
CA PRO A 377 -0.70 25.80 -12.13
C PRO A 377 -1.90 25.12 -11.41
N PHE A 378 -2.16 23.86 -11.72
CA PHE A 378 -3.29 23.10 -11.21
C PHE A 378 -2.85 22.08 -10.15
N PRO A 379 -3.70 21.81 -9.14
CA PRO A 379 -3.42 20.81 -8.13
C PRO A 379 -3.64 19.40 -8.69
N TYR A 380 -3.24 18.39 -7.93
CA TYR A 380 -3.46 16.99 -8.27
C TYR A 380 -3.93 16.17 -7.07
N ILE A 381 -4.62 15.07 -7.32
CA ILE A 381 -4.85 14.01 -6.36
C ILE A 381 -4.30 12.71 -6.92
N GLN A 382 -3.48 12.01 -6.14
CA GLN A 382 -3.01 10.66 -6.48
C GLN A 382 -3.38 9.69 -5.37
N PHE A 383 -4.01 8.58 -5.73
CA PHE A 383 -4.15 7.41 -4.86
C PHE A 383 -3.16 6.35 -5.30
N ALA A 384 -2.34 5.89 -4.36
CA ALA A 384 -1.39 4.81 -4.52
C ALA A 384 -1.71 3.69 -3.54
N SER A 385 -1.92 2.47 -4.02
CA SER A 385 -2.24 1.29 -3.18
C SER A 385 -1.13 0.25 -3.21
N PHE A 386 -0.72 -0.17 -2.02
CA PHE A 386 0.37 -1.10 -1.75
C PHE A 386 -0.16 -2.40 -1.13
N THR A 387 0.12 -3.54 -1.78
CA THR A 387 -0.28 -4.88 -1.32
C THR A 387 0.72 -5.56 -0.38
N GLU A 388 1.82 -4.88 -0.03
CA GLU A 388 2.92 -5.43 0.79
C GLU A 388 2.48 -5.84 2.20
N GLY A 389 1.40 -5.26 2.73
CA GLY A 389 0.81 -5.66 4.01
C GLY A 389 -0.18 -6.82 3.89
N HIS A 390 -0.67 -7.13 2.68
CA HIS A 390 -1.65 -8.19 2.44
C HIS A 390 -0.93 -9.55 2.27
N GLU A 391 -0.29 -10.01 3.36
CA GLU A 391 0.27 -11.36 3.48
C GLU A 391 0.36 -11.81 4.96
N ARG A 392 0.48 -13.12 5.18
CA ARG A 392 0.27 -13.74 6.51
C ARG A 392 1.41 -13.53 7.51
N THR A 393 2.63 -13.24 7.05
CA THR A 393 3.83 -13.16 7.88
C THR A 393 4.00 -11.80 8.53
N MET A 394 3.35 -10.75 7.98
CA MET A 394 3.48 -9.36 8.40
C MET A 394 4.89 -8.78 8.18
N GLU A 395 5.70 -9.41 7.33
CA GLU A 395 7.11 -9.05 7.12
C GLU A 395 7.35 -8.26 5.84
N ILE A 396 6.56 -8.50 4.78
CA ILE A 396 6.85 -7.96 3.44
C ILE A 396 6.79 -6.43 3.40
N VAL A 397 5.86 -5.81 4.13
CA VAL A 397 5.79 -4.36 4.29
C VAL A 397 7.08 -3.76 4.86
N GLY A 398 7.85 -4.49 5.66
CA GLY A 398 9.12 -3.98 6.18
C GLY A 398 10.20 -3.78 5.12
N LEU A 399 10.08 -4.43 3.97
CA LEU A 399 11.06 -4.30 2.88
C LEU A 399 11.06 -2.90 2.25
N MET A 400 9.96 -2.16 2.35
CA MET A 400 9.82 -0.84 1.73
C MET A 400 10.21 0.33 2.64
N ASP A 401 10.56 0.08 3.91
CA ASP A 401 10.72 1.11 4.94
C ASP A 401 11.66 2.25 4.51
N ARG A 402 12.86 1.90 4.05
CA ARG A 402 13.86 2.86 3.60
C ARG A 402 13.41 3.66 2.37
N GLU A 403 12.73 3.01 1.42
CA GLU A 403 12.31 3.68 0.17
C GLU A 403 11.08 4.57 0.39
N LEU A 404 10.15 4.14 1.23
CA LEU A 404 9.03 4.96 1.70
C LEU A 404 9.54 6.19 2.45
N THR A 405 10.53 6.02 3.33
CA THR A 405 11.21 7.14 4.02
C THR A 405 11.76 8.17 3.03
N ARG A 406 12.49 7.71 2.00
CA ARG A 406 13.04 8.60 0.96
C ARG A 406 11.95 9.31 0.15
N LEU A 407 10.84 8.64 -0.14
CA LEU A 407 9.70 9.27 -0.79
C LEU A 407 9.14 10.38 0.11
N LEU A 408 8.90 10.12 1.39
CA LEU A 408 8.38 11.13 2.32
C LEU A 408 9.36 12.31 2.51
N GLU A 409 10.67 12.06 2.58
CA GLU A 409 11.70 13.10 2.57
C GLU A 409 11.58 14.00 1.34
N TYR A 410 11.38 13.41 0.16
CA TYR A 410 11.17 14.15 -1.08
C TYR A 410 9.88 14.96 -1.05
N LEU A 411 8.75 14.32 -0.69
CA LEU A 411 7.41 14.91 -0.68
C LEU A 411 7.26 16.04 0.36
N THR A 412 8.10 16.05 1.38
CA THR A 412 8.10 17.10 2.42
C THR A 412 9.25 18.10 2.27
N SER A 413 10.11 17.92 1.27
CA SER A 413 11.26 18.78 1.04
C SER A 413 10.86 20.20 0.64
N SER A 414 11.69 21.17 1.01
CA SER A 414 11.51 22.57 0.57
C SER A 414 11.77 22.81 -0.92
N LYS A 415 12.07 21.76 -1.69
CA LYS A 415 12.31 21.84 -3.14
C LYS A 415 11.00 21.84 -3.93
N LEU A 416 9.91 21.31 -3.36
CA LEU A 416 8.60 21.33 -3.97
C LEU A 416 8.00 22.74 -3.90
N LYS A 417 7.52 23.25 -5.03
CA LYS A 417 6.77 24.50 -5.09
C LYS A 417 5.37 24.35 -4.51
N GLN A 418 4.82 23.13 -4.56
CA GLN A 418 3.50 22.79 -4.08
C GLN A 418 3.59 21.51 -3.25
N PRO A 419 4.01 21.59 -1.97
CA PRO A 419 4.08 20.41 -1.12
C PRO A 419 2.67 19.82 -0.96
N PRO A 420 2.46 18.51 -1.17
CA PRO A 420 1.14 17.89 -1.06
C PRO A 420 0.71 17.71 0.40
N ILE A 421 -0.60 17.62 0.62
CA ILE A 421 -1.16 16.94 1.78
C ILE A 421 -0.99 15.43 1.55
N ILE A 422 -0.39 14.72 2.51
CA ILE A 422 -0.13 13.29 2.41
C ILE A 422 -0.99 12.57 3.45
N PHE A 423 -1.71 11.54 3.03
CA PHE A 423 -2.41 10.62 3.93
C PHE A 423 -1.78 9.24 3.80
N LEU A 424 -1.07 8.78 4.82
CA LEU A 424 -0.63 7.39 4.96
C LEU A 424 -1.71 6.64 5.73
N PHE A 425 -2.30 5.59 5.15
CA PHE A 425 -3.38 4.87 5.83
C PHE A 425 -3.51 3.42 5.39
N GLY A 426 -4.04 2.59 6.29
CA GLY A 426 -4.52 1.25 5.94
C GLY A 426 -6.03 1.26 5.71
N ASP A 427 -6.52 0.39 4.84
CA ASP A 427 -7.94 0.07 4.71
C ASP A 427 -8.48 -0.70 5.94
N HIS A 428 -7.68 -1.62 6.45
CA HIS A 428 -7.83 -2.41 7.67
C HIS A 428 -6.47 -2.92 8.13
N GLY A 429 -6.41 -3.64 9.27
CA GLY A 429 -5.24 -4.45 9.61
C GLY A 429 -5.39 -5.89 9.11
N LEU A 430 -4.34 -6.70 9.24
CA LEU A 430 -4.37 -8.10 8.82
C LEU A 430 -5.50 -8.90 9.52
N HIS A 431 -6.45 -9.43 8.74
CA HIS A 431 -7.65 -10.11 9.26
C HIS A 431 -7.68 -11.64 9.02
N TYR A 432 -6.50 -12.22 8.81
CA TYR A 432 -6.27 -13.65 8.58
C TYR A 432 -4.84 -14.03 8.99
N GLY A 433 -4.58 -15.33 9.14
CA GLY A 433 -3.26 -15.83 9.52
C GLY A 433 -3.05 -15.90 11.03
N PRO A 434 -1.94 -16.49 11.49
CA PRO A 434 -1.77 -16.90 12.88
C PRO A 434 -1.96 -15.76 13.89
N THR A 435 -1.40 -14.58 13.61
CA THR A 435 -1.53 -13.41 14.49
C THR A 435 -2.98 -13.01 14.70
N PHE A 436 -3.78 -12.96 13.63
CA PHE A 436 -5.20 -12.64 13.71
C PHE A 436 -6.02 -13.77 14.36
N ASP A 437 -5.77 -15.02 13.96
CA ASP A 437 -6.61 -16.15 14.38
C ASP A 437 -6.41 -16.47 15.86
N GLN A 438 -5.18 -16.35 16.36
CA GLN A 438 -4.76 -16.87 17.67
C GLN A 438 -4.69 -15.79 18.76
N THR A 439 -4.64 -14.50 18.41
CA THR A 439 -4.43 -13.44 19.40
C THR A 439 -5.58 -12.42 19.44
N ILE A 440 -5.83 -11.87 20.63
CA ILE A 440 -6.76 -10.76 20.80
C ILE A 440 -6.20 -9.49 20.14
N ALA A 441 -4.89 -9.25 20.30
CA ALA A 441 -4.20 -8.10 19.73
C ALA A 441 -4.37 -8.05 18.20
N GLY A 442 -4.16 -9.17 17.49
CA GLY A 442 -4.35 -9.26 16.05
C GLY A 442 -5.79 -8.96 15.63
N LYS A 443 -6.80 -9.44 16.37
CA LYS A 443 -8.21 -9.13 16.10
C LYS A 443 -8.55 -7.65 16.33
N MET A 444 -7.89 -7.00 17.28
CA MET A 444 -8.04 -5.55 17.51
C MET A 444 -7.34 -4.74 16.42
N GLU A 445 -6.09 -5.07 16.10
CA GLU A 445 -5.31 -4.42 15.05
C GLU A 445 -5.98 -4.52 13.68
N ALA A 446 -6.66 -5.63 13.37
CA ALA A 446 -7.47 -5.77 12.16
C ALA A 446 -8.54 -4.68 12.00
N ARG A 447 -8.99 -4.07 13.11
CA ARG A 447 -10.03 -3.04 13.14
C ARG A 447 -9.49 -1.62 13.31
N LEU A 448 -8.19 -1.48 13.58
CA LEU A 448 -7.48 -0.23 13.87
C LEU A 448 -6.32 -0.01 12.87
N PRO A 449 -6.66 0.31 11.60
CA PRO A 449 -5.67 0.61 10.57
C PRO A 449 -4.81 1.83 10.93
N ALA A 450 -3.64 1.94 10.30
CA ALA A 450 -2.87 3.16 10.35
C ALA A 450 -3.65 4.32 9.71
N PHE A 451 -3.54 5.53 10.27
CA PHE A 451 -4.03 6.76 9.63
C PHE A 451 -3.20 7.94 10.12
N ILE A 452 -2.27 8.38 9.28
CA ILE A 452 -1.23 9.36 9.58
C ILE A 452 -1.27 10.47 8.52
N PRO A 453 -2.09 11.52 8.72
CA PRO A 453 -2.04 12.71 7.89
C PRO A 453 -0.79 13.57 8.14
N ILE A 454 -0.15 14.01 7.06
CA ILE A 454 0.96 14.98 7.04
C ILE A 454 0.50 16.17 6.20
N ILE A 455 0.26 17.31 6.85
CA ILE A 455 -0.40 18.46 6.23
C ILE A 455 0.53 19.68 6.28
N PRO A 456 0.91 20.28 5.14
CA PRO A 456 1.60 21.56 5.14
C PRO A 456 0.77 22.64 5.83
N ASN A 457 1.37 23.34 6.80
CA ASN A 457 0.69 24.37 7.61
C ASN A 457 0.14 25.52 6.76
N GLN A 458 0.69 25.75 5.56
CA GLN A 458 0.18 26.77 4.64
C GLN A 458 -1.27 26.52 4.17
N TYR A 459 -1.79 25.29 4.35
CA TYR A 459 -3.17 24.92 4.03
C TYR A 459 -4.09 24.87 5.25
N LEU A 460 -3.59 25.22 6.43
CA LEU A 460 -4.32 25.15 7.68
C LEU A 460 -4.48 26.54 8.30
N THR A 461 -5.65 26.77 8.87
CA THR A 461 -5.90 27.85 9.82
C THR A 461 -5.53 27.36 11.22
N SER A 462 -5.27 28.28 12.16
CA SER A 462 -5.00 27.89 13.55
C SER A 462 -6.16 27.08 14.15
N SER A 463 -7.40 27.41 13.78
CA SER A 463 -8.60 26.68 14.19
C SER A 463 -8.66 25.28 13.59
N SER A 464 -8.42 25.12 12.28
CA SER A 464 -8.49 23.79 11.65
C SER A 464 -7.37 22.88 12.13
N LYS A 465 -6.16 23.42 12.35
CA LYS A 465 -5.05 22.70 12.99
C LYS A 465 -5.42 22.19 14.38
N GLN A 466 -6.04 23.01 15.22
CA GLN A 466 -6.45 22.60 16.56
C GLN A 466 -7.51 21.49 16.53
N VAL A 467 -8.51 21.61 15.65
CA VAL A 467 -9.56 20.59 15.52
C VAL A 467 -9.00 19.25 15.04
N LEU A 468 -8.06 19.29 14.09
CA LEU A 468 -7.37 18.09 13.63
C LEU A 468 -6.60 17.39 14.77
N ILE A 469 -5.88 18.16 15.59
CA ILE A 469 -5.14 17.64 16.75
C ILE A 469 -6.09 16.97 17.75
N GLU A 470 -7.21 17.61 18.08
CA GLU A 470 -8.21 17.07 19.01
C GLU A 470 -8.87 15.78 18.49
N ASN A 471 -9.13 15.71 17.18
CA ASN A 471 -9.79 14.56 16.56
C ASN A 471 -8.94 13.26 16.58
N GLN A 472 -7.64 13.33 16.86
CA GLN A 472 -6.75 12.14 16.93
C GLN A 472 -7.22 11.12 17.99
N ASP A 473 -7.84 11.61 19.06
CA ASP A 473 -8.32 10.78 20.18
C ASP A 473 -9.82 10.49 20.10
N HIS A 474 -10.47 10.85 19.00
CA HIS A 474 -11.90 10.63 18.76
C HIS A 474 -12.13 9.43 17.84
N PHE A 475 -13.33 8.85 17.90
CA PHE A 475 -13.71 7.72 17.05
C PHE A 475 -13.84 8.21 15.61
N VAL A 476 -12.84 7.97 14.76
CA VAL A 476 -12.78 8.38 13.35
C VAL A 476 -12.88 7.16 12.45
N THR A 477 -13.50 7.29 11.28
CA THR A 477 -13.66 6.21 10.31
C THR A 477 -13.32 6.66 8.90
N HIS A 478 -13.25 5.71 7.98
CA HIS A 478 -13.16 5.97 6.54
C HIS A 478 -14.27 6.88 5.98
N ARG A 479 -15.42 7.02 6.65
CA ARG A 479 -16.45 8.01 6.26
C ARG A 479 -15.95 9.42 6.46
N ASP A 480 -15.32 9.69 7.59
CA ASP A 480 -14.82 11.03 7.91
C ASP A 480 -13.69 11.41 6.96
N PHE A 481 -12.89 10.42 6.58
CA PHE A 481 -11.84 10.60 5.60
C PHE A 481 -12.42 11.00 4.22
N TYR A 482 -13.47 10.34 3.74
CA TYR A 482 -14.18 10.76 2.52
C TYR A 482 -14.58 12.24 2.58
N TRP A 483 -15.24 12.65 3.67
CA TRP A 483 -15.74 14.02 3.79
C TRP A 483 -14.62 15.05 3.96
N THR A 484 -13.49 14.64 4.53
CA THR A 484 -12.26 15.44 4.57
C THR A 484 -11.73 15.67 3.16
N LEU A 485 -11.62 14.61 2.35
CA LEU A 485 -11.22 14.73 0.94
C LEU A 485 -12.21 15.59 0.14
N PHE A 486 -13.51 15.45 0.40
CA PHE A 486 -14.55 16.28 -0.22
C PHE A 486 -14.39 17.77 0.13
N ASN A 487 -14.10 18.11 1.39
CA ASN A 487 -13.84 19.50 1.80
C ASN A 487 -12.55 20.05 1.19
N ILE A 488 -11.49 19.24 1.07
CA ILE A 488 -10.25 19.63 0.39
C ILE A 488 -10.53 19.95 -1.09
N ALA A 489 -11.24 19.05 -1.78
CA ALA A 489 -11.56 19.21 -3.19
C ALA A 489 -12.39 20.47 -3.48
N THR A 490 -13.33 20.81 -2.59
CA THR A 490 -14.27 21.94 -2.77
C THR A 490 -13.77 23.25 -2.15
N ASN A 491 -12.55 23.30 -1.61
CA ASN A 491 -12.00 24.44 -0.86
C ASN A 491 -12.88 24.89 0.33
N GLN A 492 -13.47 23.92 1.03
CA GLN A 492 -14.37 24.14 2.16
C GLN A 492 -13.77 23.62 3.48
N SER A 493 -12.45 23.54 3.59
CA SER A 493 -11.77 23.11 4.82
C SER A 493 -12.09 23.96 6.05
N ASP A 494 -12.44 25.24 5.86
CA ASP A 494 -12.84 26.14 6.96
C ASP A 494 -14.37 26.24 7.15
N LYS A 495 -15.16 25.45 6.41
CA LYS A 495 -16.63 25.48 6.49
C LYS A 495 -17.17 24.11 6.91
N PRO A 496 -17.98 24.04 7.98
CA PRO A 496 -18.74 22.83 8.26
C PRO A 496 -19.56 22.45 7.05
N LEU A 497 -19.59 21.17 6.70
CA LEU A 497 -20.64 20.67 5.82
C LEU A 497 -21.96 20.96 6.53
N ALA A 498 -22.86 21.73 5.91
CA ALA A 498 -24.14 22.09 6.49
C ALA A 498 -25.05 20.85 6.54
N THR A 499 -24.84 19.97 7.52
CA THR A 499 -25.58 18.72 7.67
C THR A 499 -25.63 18.28 9.12
N ASP A 500 -26.84 17.94 9.58
CA ASP A 500 -27.08 17.35 10.90
C ASP A 500 -26.73 15.84 10.95
N ASP A 501 -26.23 15.28 9.85
CA ASP A 501 -25.82 13.87 9.76
C ASP A 501 -24.40 13.69 10.32
N ILE A 502 -24.28 13.12 11.52
CA ILE A 502 -23.01 12.83 12.20
C ILE A 502 -22.06 11.93 11.38
N ARG A 503 -22.57 11.25 10.35
CA ARG A 503 -21.80 10.40 9.42
C ARG A 503 -21.26 11.19 8.22
N ARG A 504 -21.52 12.50 8.20
CA ARG A 504 -21.04 13.46 7.20
C ARG A 504 -20.16 14.54 7.80
N THR A 505 -19.30 14.13 8.72
CA THR A 505 -18.36 15.02 9.39
C THR A 505 -16.98 14.85 8.77
N SER A 506 -16.31 15.94 8.41
CA SER A 506 -14.91 15.92 8.02
C SER A 506 -14.01 16.14 9.23
N LEU A 507 -12.72 15.81 9.09
CA LEU A 507 -11.71 15.99 10.14
C LEU A 507 -11.40 17.46 10.46
N PHE A 508 -11.85 18.40 9.64
CA PHE A 508 -11.78 19.83 9.94
C PHE A 508 -12.90 20.31 10.89
N ASN A 509 -13.82 19.42 11.23
CA ASN A 509 -14.88 19.66 12.21
C ASN A 509 -14.66 18.77 13.44
N ARG A 510 -15.05 19.25 14.62
CA ARG A 510 -14.93 18.45 15.85
C ARG A 510 -15.78 17.19 15.73
N ILE A 511 -15.14 16.04 15.80
CA ILE A 511 -15.83 14.75 15.84
C ILE A 511 -16.49 14.61 17.22
N SER A 512 -17.74 14.16 17.28
CA SER A 512 -18.46 14.02 18.54
C SER A 512 -17.85 12.95 19.44
N THR A 513 -17.64 13.27 20.72
CA THR A 513 -17.19 12.30 21.74
C THR A 513 -18.21 11.22 22.06
N LYS A 514 -19.47 11.40 21.62
CA LYS A 514 -20.55 10.42 21.78
C LYS A 514 -20.58 9.38 20.65
N ARG A 515 -19.68 9.48 19.66
CA ARG A 515 -19.60 8.51 18.57
C ARG A 515 -18.96 7.22 19.03
N ASP A 516 -19.56 6.13 18.57
CA ASP A 516 -19.13 4.76 18.78
C ASP A 516 -19.52 3.87 17.56
N CYS A 517 -19.17 2.59 17.63
CA CYS A 517 -19.54 1.62 16.61
C CYS A 517 -21.05 1.55 16.33
N ILE A 518 -21.90 1.71 17.35
CA ILE A 518 -23.36 1.61 17.22
C ILE A 518 -23.89 2.80 16.41
N THR A 519 -23.48 4.02 16.77
CA THR A 519 -23.82 5.25 16.05
C THR A 519 -23.32 5.24 14.60
N GLU A 520 -22.15 4.61 14.34
CA GLU A 520 -21.58 4.44 13.00
C GLU A 520 -22.14 3.23 12.21
N GLY A 521 -23.03 2.44 12.82
CA GLY A 521 -23.65 1.27 12.21
C GLY A 521 -22.73 0.07 12.02
N ILE A 522 -21.60 0.05 12.74
CA ILE A 522 -20.61 -1.04 12.74
C ILE A 522 -21.09 -2.17 13.65
N PRO A 523 -21.12 -3.43 13.19
CA PRO A 523 -21.50 -4.58 14.03
C PRO A 523 -20.65 -4.68 15.29
N LYS A 524 -21.25 -5.14 16.40
CA LYS A 524 -20.50 -5.44 17.63
C LYS A 524 -19.31 -6.39 17.37
N SER A 525 -19.47 -7.37 16.47
CA SER A 525 -18.40 -8.32 16.10
C SER A 525 -17.22 -7.69 15.36
N LEU A 526 -17.39 -6.49 14.79
CA LEU A 526 -16.35 -5.73 14.10
C LEU A 526 -15.88 -4.52 14.90
N CYS A 527 -16.48 -4.25 16.07
CA CYS A 527 -16.09 -3.14 16.92
C CYS A 527 -14.80 -3.47 17.68
N ALA A 528 -13.81 -2.58 17.66
CA ALA A 528 -12.61 -2.71 18.48
C ALA A 528 -12.91 -2.53 19.99
N CYS A 529 -13.99 -1.79 20.31
CA CYS A 529 -14.38 -1.42 21.67
C CYS A 529 -15.45 -2.34 22.30
N SER A 530 -15.70 -3.56 21.81
CA SER A 530 -16.79 -4.40 22.35
C SER A 530 -16.50 -4.91 23.77
N ASP A 531 -17.54 -4.91 24.62
CA ASP A 531 -17.58 -5.32 26.04
C ASP A 531 -17.20 -6.79 26.34
N ASP A 532 -16.38 -7.45 25.54
CA ASP A 532 -16.03 -8.86 25.73
C ASP A 532 -14.98 -9.05 26.86
N GLY A 533 -14.96 -8.15 27.85
CA GLY A 533 -14.11 -8.24 29.05
C GLY A 533 -12.64 -7.90 28.83
N ILE A 534 -12.28 -7.32 27.69
CA ILE A 534 -10.90 -7.00 27.35
C ILE A 534 -10.63 -5.52 27.68
N HIS A 535 -10.42 -5.23 28.96
CA HIS A 535 -9.86 -3.95 29.41
C HIS A 535 -8.40 -3.87 28.96
N PHE A 536 -8.14 -3.38 27.74
CA PHE A 536 -6.78 -2.98 27.36
C PHE A 536 -6.45 -1.63 28.01
N ASN A 537 -5.25 -1.54 28.60
CA ASN A 537 -4.71 -0.27 29.04
C ASN A 537 -4.61 0.66 27.82
N PRO A 538 -5.32 1.80 27.78
CA PRO A 538 -5.19 2.79 26.72
C PRO A 538 -3.73 3.18 26.46
N GLU A 539 -2.85 3.14 27.47
CA GLU A 539 -1.42 3.41 27.32
C GLU A 539 -0.67 2.43 26.40
N LEU A 540 -1.18 1.20 26.20
CA LEU A 540 -0.58 0.25 25.24
C LEU A 540 -0.97 0.55 23.78
N LEU A 541 -2.12 1.20 23.56
CA LEU A 541 -2.55 1.70 22.25
C LEU A 541 -1.99 3.10 21.98
N LEU A 542 -1.83 3.89 23.04
CA LEU A 542 -1.29 5.24 23.07
C LEU A 542 0.20 5.28 23.37
N ALA A 543 0.90 4.13 23.37
CA ALA A 543 2.34 4.09 23.61
C ALA A 543 2.99 5.01 22.57
N LYS A 544 3.31 6.22 23.02
CA LYS A 544 4.24 7.07 22.31
C LYS A 544 5.50 6.23 22.22
N VAL A 545 5.96 6.04 21.00
CA VAL A 545 7.34 5.60 20.80
C VAL A 545 8.17 6.76 21.32
N ASP A 546 8.55 6.69 22.59
CA ASP A 546 9.46 7.65 23.24
C ASP A 546 10.83 7.66 22.54
#